data_AF-A0A832ZRD7-F1
#
_entry.id   AF-A0A832ZRD7-F1
#
_cell.length_a   1.000
_cell.length_b   1.000
_cell.length_c   1.000
_cell.angle_alpha   90.00
_cell.angle_beta   90.00
_cell.angle_gamma   90.00
#
_symmetry.space_group_name_H-M   'P 1'
#
loop_
_entity.id
_entity.type
_entity.pdbx_description
1 polymer ?
#
loop_
_entity_poly.entity_id
_entity_poly.type
_entity_poly.pdbx_seq_one_letter_code
_entity_poly.pdbx_strand_id
1 'polypeptide(L)'
;MRYNRLVTILAILALFALVGTAVFVYLPGDITVSPVAPPVIFQACSNSNGTDLAGLTISVTLGANSSSFSITVHPTYQRTYYHDVVQISNPTTPAGDNYYFGVNVLTPLGTPYTLAEMRIYDTATNTLVLTVDLQTPGLQGWPTSLP
;
A
#
# COMPACT_ATOMS: atom_id res chain seq x y z
N MET A 1 -4.30 3.87 -79.07
CA MET A 1 -5.01 2.94 -78.16
C MET A 1 -4.11 2.09 -77.24
N ARG A 2 -2.81 1.91 -77.51
CA ARG A 2 -1.93 1.05 -76.66
C ARG A 2 -1.51 1.69 -75.32
N TYR A 3 -1.35 3.01 -75.25
CA TYR A 3 -0.93 3.73 -74.04
C TYR A 3 -2.01 3.75 -72.94
N ASN A 4 -3.28 3.97 -73.32
CA ASN A 4 -4.39 3.97 -72.37
C ASN A 4 -4.52 2.62 -71.65
N ARG A 5 -4.27 1.50 -72.34
CA ARG A 5 -4.32 0.15 -71.73
C ARG A 5 -3.22 -0.04 -70.67
N LEU A 6 -2.02 0.49 -70.90
CA LEU A 6 -0.91 0.42 -69.94
C LEU A 6 -1.16 1.28 -68.70
N VAL A 7 -1.71 2.49 -68.89
CA VAL A 7 -2.07 3.38 -67.78
C VAL A 7 -3.20 2.77 -66.94
N THR A 8 -4.19 2.13 -67.57
CA THR A 8 -5.24 1.42 -66.85
C THR A 8 -4.69 0.22 -66.07
N ILE A 9 -3.77 -0.56 -66.65
CA ILE A 9 -3.15 -1.70 -65.96
C ILE A 9 -2.31 -1.24 -64.75
N LEU A 10 -1.53 -0.17 -64.91
CA LEU A 10 -0.73 0.42 -63.82
C LEU A 10 -1.61 1.00 -62.71
N ALA A 11 -2.70 1.67 -63.07
CA ALA A 11 -3.67 2.20 -62.10
C ALA A 11 -4.37 1.08 -61.31
N ILE A 12 -4.70 -0.04 -61.97
CA ILE A 12 -5.29 -1.21 -61.31
C ILE A 12 -4.28 -1.86 -60.35
N LEU A 13 -3.03 -2.05 -60.76
CA LEU A 13 -1.97 -2.60 -59.91
C LEU A 13 -1.69 -1.73 -58.67
N ALA A 14 -1.68 -0.40 -58.84
CA ALA A 14 -1.51 0.54 -57.73
C ALA A 14 -2.70 0.51 -56.75
N LEU A 15 -3.92 0.25 -57.24
CA LEU A 15 -5.11 0.09 -56.39
C LEU A 15 -5.07 -1.20 -55.56
N PHE A 16 -4.56 -2.29 -56.13
CA PHE A 16 -4.38 -3.57 -55.41
C PHE A 16 -3.26 -3.50 -54.35
N ALA A 17 -2.23 -2.69 -54.57
CA ALA A 17 -1.12 -2.51 -53.62
C ALA A 17 -1.50 -1.69 -52.36
N LEU A 18 -2.63 -0.96 -52.40
CA LEU A 18 -3.06 -0.12 -51.27
C LEU A 18 -3.89 -0.89 -50.21
N VAL A 19 -4.18 -2.17 -50.44
CA VAL A 19 -4.74 -3.06 -49.41
C VAL A 19 -3.61 -3.57 -48.52
N GLY A 20 -2.90 -2.64 -47.89
CA GLY A 20 -2.00 -2.93 -46.78
C GLY A 20 -2.85 -3.33 -45.59
N THR A 21 -3.10 -4.63 -45.46
CA THR A 21 -3.79 -5.22 -44.33
C THR A 21 -3.04 -4.87 -43.05
N ALA A 22 -3.64 -4.07 -42.17
CA ALA A 22 -3.28 -4.12 -40.76
C ALA A 22 -3.72 -5.49 -40.25
N VAL A 23 -2.83 -6.48 -40.35
CA VAL A 23 -3.07 -7.83 -39.85
C VAL A 23 -2.89 -7.78 -38.33
N PHE A 24 -4.00 -7.59 -37.62
CA PHE A 24 -4.03 -7.77 -36.17
C PHE A 24 -4.12 -9.28 -35.89
N VAL A 25 -3.00 -9.87 -35.46
CA VAL A 25 -2.97 -11.26 -35.01
C VAL A 25 -3.30 -11.28 -33.52
N TYR A 26 -4.46 -11.83 -33.18
CA TYR A 26 -4.81 -12.13 -31.79
C TYR A 26 -4.27 -13.52 -31.44
N LEU A 27 -3.09 -13.55 -30.81
CA LEU A 27 -2.59 -14.76 -30.17
C LEU A 27 -3.17 -14.82 -28.75
N PRO A 28 -3.94 -15.86 -28.38
CA PRO A 28 -4.32 -16.05 -26.99
C PRO A 28 -3.04 -16.30 -26.17
N GLY A 29 -2.84 -15.51 -25.13
CA GLY A 29 -1.77 -15.69 -24.16
C GLY A 29 -2.37 -15.69 -22.76
N ASP A 30 -1.97 -16.66 -21.94
CA ASP A 30 -2.37 -16.72 -20.55
C ASP A 30 -1.44 -15.86 -19.70
N ILE A 31 -2.01 -14.93 -18.93
CA ILE A 31 -1.29 -14.19 -17.90
C ILE A 31 -1.60 -14.86 -16.58
N THR A 32 -0.61 -15.56 -16.02
CA THR A 32 -0.70 -16.05 -14.64
C THR A 32 -0.12 -15.00 -13.70
N VAL A 33 -0.94 -14.45 -12.81
CA VAL A 33 -0.50 -13.60 -11.70
C VAL A 33 -0.58 -14.44 -10.44
N SER A 34 0.53 -14.57 -9.71
CA SER A 34 0.59 -15.25 -8.41
C SER A 34 0.98 -14.22 -7.34
N PRO A 35 0.02 -13.67 -6.59
CA PRO A 35 0.31 -12.74 -5.50
C PRO A 35 1.08 -13.46 -4.38
N VAL A 36 2.15 -12.83 -3.90
CA VAL A 36 2.93 -13.30 -2.73
C VAL A 36 2.40 -12.61 -1.48
N ALA A 37 2.43 -13.30 -0.33
CA ALA A 37 2.09 -12.71 0.95
C ALA A 37 2.97 -11.45 1.22
N PRO A 38 2.40 -10.39 1.81
CA PRO A 38 3.18 -9.19 2.10
C PRO A 38 4.31 -9.52 3.08
N PRO A 39 5.54 -9.05 2.81
CA PRO A 39 6.69 -9.34 3.68
C PRO A 39 6.61 -8.62 5.02
N VAL A 40 5.85 -7.52 5.10
CA VAL A 40 5.61 -6.77 6.32
C VAL A 40 4.12 -6.80 6.63
N ILE A 41 3.78 -7.15 7.87
CA ILE A 41 2.41 -7.25 8.35
C ILE A 41 2.21 -6.47 9.65
N PHE A 42 0.96 -6.11 9.92
CA PHE A 42 0.51 -5.59 11.19
C PHE A 42 -0.12 -6.69 12.05
N GLN A 43 0.10 -6.60 13.35
CA GLN A 43 -0.45 -7.52 14.34
C GLN A 43 -1.04 -6.72 15.50
N ALA A 44 -2.18 -7.18 16.00
CA ALA A 44 -2.79 -6.60 17.18
C ALA A 44 -2.02 -7.10 18.43
N CYS A 45 -1.76 -6.21 19.39
CA CYS A 45 -0.92 -6.49 20.55
C CYS A 45 -1.73 -6.81 21.82
N SER A 46 -1.05 -6.97 22.96
CA SER A 46 -1.68 -7.36 24.23
C SER A 46 -2.71 -6.36 24.74
N ASN A 47 -2.55 -5.07 24.42
CA ASN A 47 -3.50 -4.03 24.80
C ASN A 47 -4.62 -3.83 23.76
N SER A 48 -4.54 -4.51 22.61
CA SER A 48 -5.67 -4.57 21.69
C SER A 48 -6.78 -5.41 22.34
N ASN A 49 -7.97 -4.84 22.48
CA ASN A 49 -9.10 -5.32 23.29
C ASN A 49 -9.00 -5.10 24.81
N GLY A 50 -8.00 -4.37 25.28
CA GLY A 50 -7.95 -3.87 26.65
C GLY A 50 -9.04 -2.82 26.92
N THR A 51 -9.39 -2.65 28.20
CA THR A 51 -10.26 -1.55 28.63
C THR A 51 -9.48 -0.23 28.61
N ASP A 52 -10.08 0.81 28.07
CA ASP A 52 -9.54 2.15 27.99
C ASP A 52 -10.04 3.06 29.13
N LEU A 53 -9.59 4.31 29.15
CA LEU A 53 -9.94 5.28 30.21
C LEU A 53 -11.43 5.63 30.30
N ALA A 54 -12.19 5.49 29.22
CA ALA A 54 -13.63 5.68 29.21
C ALA A 54 -14.40 4.43 29.66
N GLY A 55 -13.71 3.35 30.05
CA GLY A 55 -14.31 2.05 30.30
C GLY A 55 -14.75 1.33 29.03
N LEU A 56 -14.32 1.82 27.86
CA LEU A 56 -14.60 1.24 26.55
C LEU A 56 -13.44 0.35 26.11
N THR A 57 -13.57 -0.35 24.99
CA THR A 57 -12.53 -1.27 24.49
C THR A 57 -11.62 -0.56 23.49
N ILE A 58 -10.31 -0.73 23.64
CA ILE A 58 -9.32 -0.36 22.61
C ILE A 58 -9.49 -1.34 21.44
N SER A 59 -9.88 -0.83 20.28
CA SER A 59 -10.10 -1.69 19.10
C SER A 59 -8.97 -1.53 18.10
N VAL A 60 -8.46 -2.66 17.61
CA VAL A 60 -7.56 -2.72 16.45
C VAL A 60 -8.22 -3.59 15.40
N THR A 61 -8.48 -3.02 14.22
CA THR A 61 -8.98 -3.77 13.06
C THR A 61 -7.86 -3.84 12.03
N LEU A 62 -7.54 -5.06 11.59
CA LEU A 62 -6.55 -5.30 10.55
C LEU A 62 -7.26 -5.42 9.19
N GLY A 63 -6.67 -4.79 8.18
CA GLY A 63 -7.14 -4.90 6.79
C GLY A 63 -6.74 -6.21 6.12
N ALA A 64 -7.02 -6.32 4.83
CA ALA A 64 -6.68 -7.49 4.04
C ALA A 64 -5.19 -7.81 4.13
N ASN A 65 -4.87 -9.09 4.35
CA ASN A 65 -3.50 -9.60 4.51
C ASN A 65 -2.68 -8.89 5.60
N SER A 66 -3.34 -8.26 6.58
CA SER A 66 -2.68 -7.47 7.62
C SER A 66 -1.79 -6.35 7.08
N SER A 67 -2.12 -5.79 5.91
CA SER A 67 -1.33 -4.74 5.24
C SER A 67 -1.75 -3.31 5.62
N SER A 68 -2.81 -3.18 6.41
CA SER A 68 -3.28 -1.92 6.97
C SER A 68 -3.93 -2.17 8.33
N PHE A 69 -4.11 -1.11 9.12
CA PHE A 69 -4.79 -1.19 10.39
C PHE A 69 -5.60 0.08 10.67
N SER A 70 -6.59 -0.03 11.54
CA SER A 70 -7.27 1.11 12.16
C SER A 70 -7.35 0.90 13.67
N ILE A 71 -7.06 1.95 14.43
CA ILE A 71 -7.11 1.94 15.90
C ILE A 71 -8.25 2.84 16.35
N THR A 72 -9.05 2.35 17.29
CA THR A 72 -10.04 3.16 18.02
C THR A 72 -9.69 3.18 19.49
N VAL A 73 -9.54 4.39 20.03
CA VAL A 73 -9.25 4.68 21.45
C VAL A 73 -10.10 5.87 21.89
N HIS A 74 -10.42 5.95 23.18
CA HIS A 74 -11.24 7.03 23.75
C HIS A 74 -10.44 7.79 24.82
N PRO A 75 -9.51 8.67 24.42
CA PRO A 75 -8.74 9.48 25.36
C PRO A 75 -9.65 10.46 26.12
N THR A 76 -9.18 10.90 27.29
CA THR A 76 -9.84 11.97 28.03
C THR A 76 -9.44 13.35 27.48
N TYR A 77 -10.00 14.44 28.03
CA TYR A 77 -9.56 15.82 27.74
C TYR A 77 -8.13 16.14 28.23
N GLN A 78 -7.42 15.15 28.78
CA GLN A 78 -6.04 15.25 29.22
C GLN A 78 -5.13 14.35 28.36
N ARG A 79 -3.82 14.56 28.47
CA ARG A 79 -2.85 13.71 27.79
C ARG A 79 -3.02 12.25 28.23
N THR A 80 -3.23 11.38 27.25
CA THR A 80 -3.43 9.94 27.46
C THR A 80 -2.44 9.18 26.60
N TYR A 81 -1.87 8.10 27.15
CA TYR A 81 -0.96 7.22 26.42
C TYR A 81 -1.56 5.82 26.31
N TYR A 82 -1.50 5.26 25.12
CA TYR A 82 -1.87 3.87 24.83
C TYR A 82 -0.62 3.14 24.38
N HIS A 83 -0.17 2.18 25.17
CA HIS A 83 1.02 1.39 24.91
C HIS A 83 0.64 0.01 24.35
N ASP A 84 1.54 -0.56 23.53
CA ASP A 84 1.43 -1.91 22.98
C ASP A 84 0.06 -2.21 22.35
N VAL A 85 -0.35 -1.37 21.39
CA VAL A 85 -1.66 -1.47 20.70
C VAL A 85 -1.54 -2.26 19.39
N VAL A 86 -0.53 -1.94 18.58
CA VAL A 86 -0.25 -2.60 17.30
C VAL A 86 1.25 -2.82 17.15
N GLN A 87 1.62 -3.93 16.52
CA GLN A 87 2.99 -4.28 16.17
C GLN A 87 3.13 -4.35 14.65
N ILE A 88 4.30 -3.94 14.17
CA ILE A 88 4.75 -4.16 12.79
C ILE A 88 5.74 -5.32 12.85
N SER A 89 5.55 -6.34 12.02
CA SER A 89 6.42 -7.49 11.98
C SER A 89 6.81 -7.89 10.56
N ASN A 90 8.04 -8.38 10.45
CA ASN A 90 8.62 -8.99 9.26
C ASN A 90 8.72 -10.52 9.50
N PRO A 91 7.66 -11.30 9.21
CA PRO A 91 7.64 -12.73 9.53
C PRO A 91 8.54 -13.59 8.63
N THR A 92 9.15 -13.04 7.57
CA THR A 92 9.91 -13.85 6.62
C THR A 92 11.20 -14.41 7.22
N THR A 93 11.27 -15.73 7.26
CA THR A 93 12.50 -16.53 7.37
C THR A 93 13.04 -16.78 5.94
N PRO A 94 14.34 -16.62 5.67
CA PRO A 94 15.46 -16.41 6.59
C PRO A 94 15.70 -14.92 6.89
N ALA A 95 16.24 -14.65 8.08
CA ALA A 95 16.45 -13.35 8.74
C ALA A 95 17.42 -12.36 8.03
N GLY A 96 17.28 -12.16 6.71
CA GLY A 96 18.21 -11.36 5.90
C GLY A 96 17.59 -10.16 5.19
N ASP A 97 16.27 -10.13 4.99
CA ASP A 97 15.62 -9.07 4.24
C ASP A 97 15.17 -7.95 5.16
N ASN A 98 15.99 -6.89 5.23
CA ASN A 98 15.61 -5.64 5.88
C ASN A 98 14.63 -4.88 4.96
N TYR A 99 13.42 -4.65 5.44
CA TYR A 99 12.45 -3.82 4.74
C TYR A 99 12.47 -2.40 5.26
N TYR A 100 12.52 -1.44 4.36
CA TYR A 100 12.19 -0.07 4.74
C TYR A 100 10.68 0.05 4.83
N PHE A 101 10.20 0.77 5.85
CA PHE A 101 8.80 1.06 6.03
C PHE A 101 8.59 2.56 6.28
N GLY A 102 7.36 2.98 6.00
CA GLY A 102 6.81 4.27 6.37
C GLY A 102 5.33 4.07 6.68
N VAL A 103 4.73 5.02 7.38
CA VAL A 103 3.31 4.97 7.74
C VAL A 103 2.58 6.03 6.94
N ASN A 104 1.55 5.61 6.21
CA ASN A 104 0.68 6.52 5.48
C ASN A 104 -0.57 6.82 6.30
N VAL A 105 -0.73 8.07 6.72
CA VAL A 105 -1.91 8.52 7.44
C VAL A 105 -3.01 8.84 6.42
N LEU A 106 -4.01 7.95 6.32
CA LEU A 106 -5.14 8.11 5.40
C LEU A 106 -6.22 9.04 5.96
N THR A 107 -6.56 8.85 7.24
CA THR A 107 -7.62 9.60 7.94
C THR A 107 -7.01 10.30 9.15
N PRO A 108 -6.71 11.61 9.07
CA PRO A 108 -6.17 12.35 10.21
C PRO A 108 -7.22 12.57 11.29
N LEU A 109 -6.78 12.61 12.56
CA LEU A 109 -7.68 12.74 13.73
C LEU A 109 -8.32 14.13 13.88
N GLY A 110 -7.75 15.17 13.27
CA GLY A 110 -8.32 16.53 13.26
C GLY A 110 -8.53 17.16 14.65
N THR A 111 -9.48 18.08 14.76
CA THR A 111 -9.90 18.70 16.02
C THR A 111 -10.81 17.77 16.83
N PRO A 112 -10.79 17.78 18.18
CA PRO A 112 -10.25 18.82 19.06
C PRO A 112 -8.80 18.59 19.53
N TYR A 113 -8.08 17.62 18.95
CA TYR A 113 -6.75 17.26 19.41
C TYR A 113 -5.73 18.38 19.10
N THR A 114 -4.93 18.75 20.10
CA THR A 114 -3.81 19.71 19.92
C THR A 114 -2.51 19.02 19.53
N LEU A 115 -2.40 17.72 19.85
CA LEU A 115 -1.31 16.84 19.47
C LEU A 115 -1.84 15.41 19.42
N ALA A 116 -1.55 14.70 18.34
CA ALA A 116 -1.78 13.26 18.25
C ALA A 116 -0.62 12.61 17.51
N GLU A 117 0.13 11.75 18.22
CA GLU A 117 1.32 11.08 17.69
C GLU A 117 1.17 9.56 17.84
N MET A 118 1.59 8.82 16.83
CA MET A 118 1.93 7.41 16.98
C MET A 118 3.45 7.28 17.06
N ARG A 119 3.93 6.65 18.13
CA ARG A 119 5.35 6.40 18.35
C ARG A 119 5.63 4.93 18.23
N ILE A 120 6.53 4.58 17.32
CA ILE A 120 6.94 3.21 17.02
C ILE A 120 8.29 2.99 17.67
N TYR A 121 8.36 1.92 18.46
CA TYR A 121 9.57 1.51 19.16
C TYR A 121 10.06 0.17 18.62
N ASP A 122 11.38 0.02 18.53
CA ASP A 122 12.01 -1.27 18.29
C ASP A 122 11.80 -2.16 19.52
N THR A 123 11.24 -3.35 19.34
CA THR A 123 10.85 -4.22 20.45
C THR A 123 12.05 -4.85 21.16
N ALA A 124 13.19 -5.00 20.49
CA ALA A 124 14.38 -5.61 21.08
C ALA A 124 15.20 -4.61 21.91
N THR A 125 15.29 -3.37 21.44
CA THR A 125 16.13 -2.31 22.02
C THR A 125 15.34 -1.28 22.82
N ASN A 126 14.00 -1.28 22.69
CA ASN A 126 13.10 -0.28 23.26
C ASN A 126 13.47 1.17 22.86
N THR A 127 14.04 1.33 21.67
CA THR A 127 14.42 2.64 21.12
C THR A 127 13.30 3.20 20.26
N LEU A 128 13.11 4.53 20.30
CA LEU A 128 12.16 5.19 19.42
C LEU A 128 12.69 5.12 17.98
N VAL A 129 11.91 4.52 17.11
CA VAL A 129 12.24 4.30 15.69
C VAL A 129 11.58 5.37 14.83
N LEU A 130 10.30 5.65 15.07
CA LEU A 130 9.54 6.61 14.27
C LEU A 130 8.45 7.30 15.11
N THR A 131 8.31 8.61 14.92
CA THR A 131 7.12 9.37 15.33
C THR A 131 6.32 9.74 14.10
N VAL A 132 5.03 9.40 14.10
CA VAL A 132 4.07 9.71 13.05
C VAL A 132 3.07 10.73 13.59
N ASP A 133 2.94 11.86 12.91
CA ASP A 133 1.90 12.85 13.19
C ASP A 133 0.55 12.35 12.64
N LEU A 134 -0.39 12.08 13.55
CA LEU A 134 -1.72 11.57 13.20
C LEU A 134 -2.70 12.67 12.79
N GLN A 135 -2.28 13.94 12.79
CA GLN A 135 -3.10 15.07 12.37
C GLN A 135 -2.84 15.48 10.92
N THR A 136 -1.71 15.07 10.35
CA THR A 136 -1.31 15.38 8.97
C THR A 136 -1.45 14.14 8.08
N PRO A 137 -2.26 14.20 7.01
CA PRO A 137 -2.38 13.08 6.08
C PRO A 137 -1.08 12.89 5.26
N GLY A 138 -0.85 11.67 4.80
CA GLY A 138 0.24 11.33 3.89
C GLY A 138 1.29 10.39 4.48
N LEU A 139 2.26 10.03 3.65
CA LEU A 139 3.34 9.11 3.97
C LEU A 139 4.40 9.79 4.85
N GLN A 140 4.73 9.15 5.97
CA GLN A 140 5.69 9.64 6.95
C GLN A 140 6.71 8.54 7.32
N GLY A 141 7.91 8.95 7.71
CA GLY A 141 8.92 8.05 8.29
C GLY A 141 9.78 7.26 7.31
N TRP A 142 9.73 7.54 6.01
CA TRP A 142 10.64 6.90 5.06
C TRP A 142 12.03 7.56 5.06
N PRO A 143 13.14 6.82 4.91
CA PRO A 143 13.30 5.36 5.02
C PRO A 143 13.65 4.94 6.45
N THR A 144 12.81 4.10 7.08
CA THR A 144 13.08 3.48 8.39
C THR A 144 13.15 1.97 8.23
N SER A 145 14.19 1.31 8.75
CA SER A 145 14.38 -0.14 8.58
C SER A 145 13.63 -0.98 9.61
N LEU A 146 13.01 -2.06 9.15
CA LEU A 146 12.46 -3.16 9.94
C LEU A 146 13.31 -4.41 9.66
N PRO A 147 14.11 -4.88 10.63
CA PRO A 147 14.85 -6.13 10.49
C PRO A 147 13.91 -7.35 10.48
#